data_AF-A0A4P9X9D4-F1
#
_entry.id   AF-A0A4P9X9D4-F1
#
_cell.length_a   1.000
_cell.length_b   1.000
_cell.length_c   1.000
_cell.angle_alpha   90.00
_cell.angle_beta   90.00
_cell.angle_gamma   90.00
#
_symmetry.space_group_name_H-M   'P 1'
#
loop_
_entity.id
_entity.type
_entity.pdbx_description
1 polymer ?
#
loop_
_entity_poly.entity_id
_entity_poly.type
_entity_poly.pdbx_seq_one_letter_code
_entity_poly.pdbx_strand_id
1 'polypeptide(L)' 'QRRLAEEKRDLQRATAEIDALVARQKPLPQRVVDPKIRELEQAVVQCYRDQSGRPLDCWQEVEALKKAVKQAQHAFIAS' A
#
# COMPACT_ATOMS: atom_id res chain seq x y z
N GLN A 1 -18.23 -10.39 42.80
CA GLN A 1 -19.03 -10.98 41.70
C GLN A 1 -19.82 -9.94 40.90
N ARG A 2 -20.57 -9.01 41.51
CA ARG A 2 -21.32 -7.96 40.78
C ARG A 2 -20.45 -7.03 39.92
N ARG A 3 -19.29 -6.60 40.44
CA ARG A 3 -18.31 -5.76 39.71
C ARG A 3 -17.79 -6.41 38.43
N LEU A 4 -17.45 -7.70 38.49
CA LEU A 4 -17.01 -8.48 37.32
C LEU A 4 -18.12 -8.61 36.27
N ALA A 5 -19.38 -8.73 36.71
CA ALA A 5 -20.51 -8.79 35.80
C ALA A 5 -20.79 -7.44 35.11
N GLU A 6 -20.49 -6.33 35.79
CA GLU A 6 -20.59 -4.98 35.23
C GLU A 6 -19.47 -4.72 34.21
N GLU A 7 -18.23 -5.01 34.58
CA GLU A 7 -17.06 -4.90 33.72
C GLU A 7 -17.20 -5.74 32.44
N LYS A 8 -17.79 -6.94 32.55
CA LYS A 8 -18.10 -7.78 31.39
C LYS A 8 -19.15 -7.15 30.46
N ARG A 9 -20.17 -6.48 31.01
CA ARG A 9 -21.19 -5.78 30.20
C ARG A 9 -20.61 -4.55 29.50
N ASP A 10 -19.75 -3.82 30.20
CA ASP A 10 -19.08 -2.64 29.64
C ASP A 10 -18.15 -3.04 28.50
N LEU A 11 -17.38 -4.13 28.68
CA LEU A 11 -16.55 -4.71 27.62
C LEU A 11 -17.41 -5.12 26.42
N GLN A 12 -18.53 -5.82 26.65
CA GLN A 12 -19.44 -6.24 25.59
C GLN A 12 -20.01 -5.05 24.80
N ARG A 13 -20.37 -3.96 25.50
CA ARG A 13 -20.85 -2.73 24.85
C ARG A 13 -19.75 -2.10 24.01
N ALA A 14 -18.54 -1.95 24.56
CA ALA A 14 -17.41 -1.39 23.83
C ALA A 14 -17.07 -2.20 22.57
N THR A 15 -17.06 -3.53 22.66
CA THR A 15 -16.84 -4.40 21.50
C THR A 15 -17.91 -4.23 20.44
N ALA A 16 -19.19 -4.21 20.83
CA ALA A 16 -20.29 -4.02 19.89
C ALA A 16 -20.24 -2.64 19.19
N GLU A 17 -19.82 -1.59 19.90
CA GLU A 17 -19.61 -0.26 19.33
C GLU A 17 -18.43 -0.24 18.34
N ILE A 18 -17.31 -0.88 18.68
CA ILE A 18 -16.17 -1.06 17.77
C ILE A 18 -16.61 -1.79 16.50
N ASP A 19 -17.32 -2.91 16.63
CA ASP A 19 -17.76 -3.71 15.49
C ASP A 19 -18.73 -2.92 14.60
N ALA A 20 -19.64 -2.15 15.20
CA ALA A 20 -20.55 -1.28 14.45
C ALA A 20 -19.80 -0.17 13.69
N LEU A 21 -18.73 0.38 14.27
CA LEU A 21 -17.87 1.37 13.59
C LEU A 21 -17.06 0.75 12.46
N VAL A 22 -16.50 -0.45 12.68
CA VAL A 22 -15.76 -1.20 11.66
C VAL A 22 -16.68 -1.57 10.49
N ALA A 23 -17.90 -2.04 10.76
CA ALA A 23 -18.87 -2.38 9.71
C ALA A 23 -19.31 -1.18 8.87
N ARG A 24 -19.25 0.04 9.43
CA ARG A 24 -19.56 1.29 8.71
C ARG A 24 -18.38 1.81 7.89
N GLN A 25 -17.16 1.35 8.14
CA GLN A 25 -16.03 1.71 7.28
C GLN A 25 -16.18 1.02 5.92
N LYS A 26 -16.18 1.82 4.85
CA LYS A 26 -15.97 1.28 3.52
C LYS A 26 -14.56 0.67 3.50
N PRO A 27 -14.38 -0.57 3.02
CA PRO A 27 -13.05 -1.12 2.85
C PRO A 27 -12.27 -0.17 1.94
N LEU A 28 -11.08 0.22 2.39
CA LEU A 28 -10.17 0.95 1.50
C LEU A 28 -9.94 0.06 0.27
N PRO A 29 -10.01 0.61 -0.95
CA PRO A 29 -9.69 -0.16 -2.13
C PRO A 29 -8.31 -0.79 -1.95
N GLN A 30 -8.23 -2.09 -2.24
CA GLN A 30 -6.97 -2.82 -2.13
C GLN A 30 -5.94 -2.10 -2.99
N ARG A 31 -4.79 -1.76 -2.42
CA ARG A 31 -3.72 -1.04 -3.12
C ARG A 31 -3.07 -1.97 -4.13
N VAL A 32 -3.64 -2.03 -5.34
CA VAL A 32 -3.06 -2.77 -6.46
C VAL A 32 -2.01 -1.87 -7.10
N VAL A 33 -0.74 -2.27 -7.01
CA VAL A 33 0.33 -1.64 -7.77
C VAL A 33 0.08 -1.94 -9.24
N ASP A 34 0.10 -0.89 -10.09
CA ASP A 34 -0.04 -1.03 -11.52
C ASP A 34 0.98 -2.06 -12.06
N PRO A 35 0.54 -3.12 -12.77
CA PRO A 35 1.43 -4.11 -13.37
C PRO A 35 2.57 -3.47 -14.18
N LYS A 36 2.31 -2.33 -14.82
CA LYS A 36 3.32 -1.62 -15.61
C LYS A 36 4.47 -1.07 -14.77
N ILE A 37 4.18 -0.61 -13.55
CA ILE A 37 5.21 -0.15 -12.62
C ILE A 37 6.09 -1.32 -12.19
N ARG A 38 5.49 -2.50 -11.94
CA ARG A 38 6.25 -3.72 -11.61
C ARG A 38 7.16 -4.18 -12.75
N GLU A 39 6.70 -4.09 -14.00
CA GLU A 39 7.55 -4.37 -15.16
C GLU A 39 8.75 -3.42 -15.23
N LEU A 40 8.54 -2.13 -15.00
CA LEU A 40 9.61 -1.13 -15.03
C LEU A 40 10.60 -1.32 -13.87
N GLU A 41 10.13 -1.69 -12.67
CA GLU A 41 10.99 -2.08 -11.55
C GLU A 41 11.89 -3.27 -11.92
N GLN A 42 11.30 -4.30 -12.55
CA GLN A 42 12.06 -5.48 -13.00
C GLN A 42 13.10 -5.12 -14.06
N ALA A 43 12.77 -4.21 -15.00
CA ALA A 43 13.71 -3.74 -16.01
C ALA A 43 14.92 -3.03 -15.40
N VAL A 44 14.71 -2.18 -14.39
CA VAL A 44 15.81 -1.52 -13.65
C VAL A 44 16.70 -2.55 -12.95
N VAL A 45 16.09 -3.51 -12.25
CA VAL A 45 16.84 -4.57 -11.56
C VAL A 45 17.63 -5.41 -12.54
N GLN A 46 17.04 -5.75 -13.69
CA GLN A 46 17.69 -6.53 -14.73
C GLN A 46 18.88 -5.77 -15.33
N CYS A 47 18.69 -4.49 -15.66
CA CYS A 47 19.78 -3.66 -16.18
C CYS A 47 20.96 -3.60 -15.20
N TYR A 48 20.71 -3.36 -13.90
CA TYR A 48 21.78 -3.33 -12.91
C TYR A 48 22.53 -4.66 -12.75
N ARG A 49 21.84 -5.79 -12.95
CA ARG A 49 22.47 -7.11 -12.95
C ARG A 49 23.35 -7.31 -14.18
N ASP A 50 22.86 -6.91 -15.35
CA ASP A 50 23.58 -7.05 -16.62
C ASP A 50 24.77 -6.08 -16.72
N GLN A 51 24.68 -4.93 -16.04
CA GLN A 51 25.67 -3.85 -16.05
C GLN A 51 26.32 -3.67 -14.68
N SER A 52 26.74 -4.78 -14.05
CA SER A 52 27.23 -4.85 -12.67
C SER A 52 28.43 -3.95 -12.32
N GLY A 53 29.13 -3.39 -13.32
CA GLY A 53 30.23 -2.42 -13.16
C GLY A 53 29.95 -1.04 -13.78
N ARG A 54 28.80 -0.84 -14.42
CA ARG A 54 28.40 0.41 -15.08
C ARG A 54 26.96 0.80 -14.69
N PRO A 55 26.67 1.04 -13.41
CA PRO A 55 25.31 1.36 -12.96
C PRO A 55 24.73 2.64 -13.58
N LEU A 56 25.59 3.55 -14.07
CA LEU A 56 25.14 4.77 -14.73
C LEU A 56 24.52 4.52 -16.11
N ASP A 57 24.80 3.40 -16.76
CA ASP A 57 24.26 3.06 -18.08
C ASP A 57 22.74 2.73 -17.98
N CYS A 58 22.24 2.31 -16.80
CA CYS A 58 20.83 2.01 -16.52
C CYS A 58 19.91 3.23 -16.27
N TRP A 59 20.38 4.43 -16.59
CA TRP A 59 19.66 5.66 -16.27
C TRP A 59 18.30 5.75 -16.99
N GLN A 60 18.17 5.14 -18.17
CA GLN A 60 16.93 5.20 -18.96
C GLN A 60 15.80 4.41 -18.30
N GLU A 61 16.09 3.20 -17.82
CA GLU A 61 15.15 2.35 -17.09
C GLU A 61 14.69 3.04 -15.80
N VAL A 62 15.64 3.68 -15.10
CA VAL A 62 15.36 4.45 -13.88
C VAL A 62 14.46 5.65 -14.16
N GLU A 63 14.73 6.42 -15.23
CA GLU A 63 13.88 7.57 -15.61
C GLU A 63 12.48 7.12 -16.03
N ALA A 64 12.36 6.00 -16.75
CA ALA A 64 11.06 5.42 -17.11
C ALA A 64 10.25 5.04 -15.87
N LEU A 65 10.87 4.38 -14.88
CA LEU A 65 10.23 4.02 -13.63
C LEU A 65 9.80 5.28 -12.84
N LYS A 66 10.69 6.27 -12.69
CA LYS A 66 10.36 7.54 -11.99
C LYS A 66 9.15 8.23 -12.60
N LYS A 67 9.07 8.30 -13.93
CA LYS A 67 7.94 8.91 -14.64
C LYS A 67 6.64 8.17 -14.36
N ALA A 68 6.65 6.83 -14.43
CA ALA A 68 5.46 6.01 -14.16
C ALA A 68 4.99 6.15 -12.70
N VAL A 69 5.92 6.12 -11.74
CA VAL A 69 5.59 6.32 -10.31
C VAL A 69 5.01 7.71 -10.07
N LYS A 70 5.59 8.76 -10.65
CA LYS A 70 5.07 10.14 -10.51
C LYS A 70 3.64 10.26 -11.05
N GLN A 71 3.35 9.64 -12.19
CA GLN A 71 2.01 9.62 -12.78
C GLN A 71 1.01 8.88 -11.88
N ALA A 72 1.39 7.71 -11.35
CA ALA A 72 0.54 6.95 -10.43
C ALA A 72 0.30 7.70 -9.11
N GLN A 73 1.31 8.40 -8.58
CA GLN A 73 1.16 9.25 -7.39
C GLN A 73 0.18 10.40 -7.64
N HIS A 74 0.27 11.07 -8.79
CA HIS A 74 -0.68 12.13 -9.16
C HIS A 74 -2.11 11.59 -9.31
N ALA A 75 -2.26 10.43 -9.96
CA ALA A 75 -3.56 9.77 -10.11
C ALA A 75 -4.16 9.37 -8.76
N PHE A 76 -3.34 8.91 -7.83
CA PHE A 76 -3.75 8.55 -6.47
C PHE A 76 -4.21 9.76 -5.64
N ILE A 77 -3.54 10.91 -5.76
CA ILE A 77 -3.95 12.12 -5.03
C ILE A 77 -5.23 12.73 -5.61
N ALA A 78 -5.45 12.56 -6.92
CA ALA A 78 -6.64 13.06 -7.60
C ALA A 78 -7.90 12.19 -7.42
N SER A 79 -7.77 10.97 -6.87
CA SER A 79 -8.87 10.03 -6.59
C SER A 79 -9.41 10.16 -5.18
#